data_AF-R9KSI8-F1
#
_entry.id   AF-R9KSI8-F1
#
_cell.length_a   1.000
_cell.length_b   1.000
_cell.length_c   1.000
_cell.angle_alpha   90.00
_cell.angle_beta   90.00
_cell.angle_gamma   90.00
#
_symmetry.space_group_name_H-M   'P 1'
#
loop_
_entity.id
_entity.type
_entity.pdbx_description
1 polymer ?
#
loop_
_entity_poly.entity_id
_entity_poly.type
_entity_poly.pdbx_seq_one_letter_code
_entity_poly.pdbx_strand_id
1 'polypeptide(L)'
;MTEDEFLKEEIRRETEYDSISGYVEKQKRIKREVNRLRKLFKEIDENKKKLVLATIDDVAFLTVTMQDLRENIVRDGTTVEYKNGENQYGTKQSPDAQLYLAMSQKQAQAMKILLDCMPKSQPIPKNDGFNDFLGERHG
;
A
#
# COMPACT_ATOMS: atom_id res chain seq x y z
N MET A 1 -12.75 35.17 -29.88
CA MET A 1 -12.98 33.87 -29.26
C MET A 1 -14.32 33.36 -29.73
N THR A 2 -14.38 32.17 -30.32
CA THR A 2 -15.62 31.50 -30.70
C THR A 2 -16.25 30.80 -29.50
N GLU A 3 -17.54 30.44 -29.56
CA GLU A 3 -18.21 29.66 -28.51
C GLU A 3 -17.49 28.33 -28.24
N ASP A 4 -17.00 27.67 -29.29
CA ASP A 4 -16.17 26.46 -29.18
C ASP A 4 -14.85 26.67 -28.41
N GLU A 5 -14.23 27.84 -28.55
CA GLU A 5 -13.01 28.18 -27.81
C GLU A 5 -13.31 28.45 -26.33
N PHE A 6 -14.47 29.02 -26.03
CA PHE A 6 -14.92 29.26 -24.66
C PHE A 6 -15.20 27.94 -23.94
N LEU A 7 -15.95 27.04 -24.58
CA LEU A 7 -16.29 25.73 -24.03
C LEU A 7 -15.04 24.86 -23.80
N LYS A 8 -14.07 24.89 -24.73
CA LYS A 8 -12.80 24.18 -24.56
C LYS A 8 -11.97 24.71 -23.38
N GLU A 9 -11.95 26.03 -23.19
CA GLU A 9 -11.24 26.65 -22.07
C GLU A 9 -11.93 26.34 -20.73
N GLU A 10 -13.26 26.34 -20.67
CA GLU A 10 -14.03 25.91 -19.49
C GLU A 10 -13.75 24.44 -19.13
N ILE A 11 -13.85 23.54 -20.10
CA ILE A 11 -13.52 22.11 -19.91
C ILE A 11 -12.08 21.94 -19.42
N ARG A 12 -11.12 22.71 -19.97
CA ARG A 12 -9.72 22.64 -19.50
C ARG A 12 -9.59 23.04 -18.04
N ARG A 13 -10.27 24.11 -17.62
CA ARG A 13 -10.22 24.59 -16.22
C ARG A 13 -10.88 23.61 -15.25
N GLU A 14 -12.03 23.05 -15.62
CA GLU A 14 -12.70 22.04 -14.81
C GLU A 14 -11.83 20.79 -14.65
N THR A 15 -11.27 20.27 -15.76
CA THR A 15 -10.39 19.10 -15.71
C THR A 15 -9.11 19.34 -14.91
N GLU A 16 -8.52 20.54 -15.00
CA GLU A 16 -7.36 20.92 -14.21
C GLU A 16 -7.71 21.02 -12.72
N TYR A 17 -8.85 21.63 -12.38
CA TYR A 17 -9.33 21.73 -11.00
C TYR A 17 -9.63 20.35 -10.39
N ASP A 18 -10.34 19.49 -11.12
CA ASP A 18 -10.65 18.12 -10.69
C ASP A 18 -9.38 17.30 -10.45
N SER A 19 -8.38 17.46 -11.33
CA SER A 19 -7.07 16.83 -11.19
C SER A 19 -6.34 17.30 -9.92
N ILE A 20 -6.34 18.61 -9.65
CA ILE A 20 -5.72 19.19 -8.44
C ILE A 20 -6.46 18.70 -7.18
N SER A 21 -7.79 18.73 -7.20
CA SER A 21 -8.63 18.29 -6.08
C SER A 21 -8.40 16.81 -5.77
N GLY A 22 -8.38 15.95 -6.80
CA GLY A 22 -8.06 14.54 -6.68
C GLY A 22 -6.66 14.28 -6.13
N TYR A 23 -5.65 15.02 -6.61
CA TYR A 23 -4.28 14.95 -6.09
C TYR A 23 -4.22 15.30 -4.60
N VAL A 24 -4.84 16.41 -4.19
CA VAL A 24 -4.84 16.87 -2.79
C VAL A 24 -5.53 15.85 -1.89
N GLU A 25 -6.66 15.28 -2.30
CA GLU A 25 -7.36 14.27 -1.51
C GLU A 25 -6.55 12.97 -1.38
N LYS A 26 -5.90 12.54 -2.46
CA LYS A 26 -5.00 11.38 -2.42
C LYS A 26 -3.82 11.61 -1.47
N GLN A 27 -3.21 12.78 -1.50
CA GLN A 27 -2.15 13.15 -0.54
C GLN A 27 -2.64 13.14 0.91
N LYS A 28 -3.87 13.61 1.17
CA LYS A 28 -4.48 13.53 2.50
C LYS A 28 -4.70 12.09 2.96
N ARG A 29 -5.14 11.20 2.07
CA ARG A 29 -5.30 9.76 2.36
C ARG A 29 -3.96 9.11 2.66
N ILE A 30 -2.93 9.39 1.87
CA ILE A 30 -1.57 8.88 2.09
C ILE A 30 -1.05 9.36 3.44
N LYS A 31 -1.15 10.67 3.74
CA LYS A 31 -0.70 11.23 5.03
C LYS A 31 -1.43 10.63 6.23
N ARG A 32 -2.75 10.37 6.10
CA ARG A 32 -3.53 9.66 7.13
C ARG A 32 -2.98 8.26 7.36
N GLU A 33 -2.65 7.54 6.30
CA GLU A 33 -2.11 6.19 6.37
C GLU A 33 -0.69 6.14 6.95
N VAL A 34 0.19 7.08 6.56
CA VAL A 34 1.52 7.26 7.17
C VAL A 34 1.40 7.45 8.68
N ASN A 35 0.51 8.34 9.12
CA ASN A 35 0.30 8.59 10.55
C ASN A 35 -0.21 7.36 11.30
N ARG A 36 -1.08 6.56 10.66
CA ARG A 36 -1.58 5.29 11.22
C ARG A 36 -0.44 4.29 11.39
N LEU A 37 0.39 4.09 10.38
CA LEU A 37 1.52 3.18 10.40
C LEU A 37 2.61 3.61 11.39
N ARG A 38 2.95 4.91 11.46
CA ARG A 38 3.90 5.43 12.46
C ARG A 38 3.47 5.14 13.89
N LYS A 39 2.16 5.17 14.18
CA LYS A 39 1.63 4.79 15.51
C LYS A 39 1.75 3.29 15.77
N LEU A 40 1.49 2.45 14.75
CA LEU A 40 1.56 0.99 14.87
C LEU A 40 3.00 0.51 15.10
N PHE A 41 3.96 1.16 14.44
CA PHE A 41 5.37 0.79 14.44
C PHE A 41 6.22 1.69 15.36
N LYS A 42 5.62 2.25 16.42
CA LYS A 42 6.28 3.21 17.34
C LYS A 42 7.40 2.58 18.20
N GLU A 43 7.34 1.27 18.43
CA GLU A 43 8.22 0.52 19.35
C GLU A 43 9.45 -0.07 18.66
N ILE A 44 9.78 0.44 17.47
CA ILE A 44 10.91 -0.02 16.68
C ILE A 44 12.23 0.49 17.26
N ASP A 45 13.25 -0.38 17.19
CA ASP A 45 14.63 -0.10 17.55
C ASP A 45 15.17 1.16 16.82
N GLU A 46 15.78 2.08 17.57
CA GLU A 46 16.32 3.33 17.01
C GLU A 46 17.30 3.12 15.86
N ASN A 47 18.04 2.01 15.87
CA ASN A 47 19.01 1.69 14.83
C ASN A 47 18.34 1.46 13.45
N LYS A 48 17.06 1.10 13.43
CA LYS A 48 16.28 0.81 12.21
C LYS A 48 15.32 1.94 11.83
N LYS A 49 15.29 3.03 12.60
CA LYS A 49 14.28 4.10 12.50
C LYS A 49 14.24 4.75 11.12
N LYS A 50 15.39 5.03 10.49
CA LYS A 50 15.43 5.65 9.14
C LYS A 50 14.85 4.72 8.06
N LEU A 51 15.25 3.45 8.07
CA LEU A 51 14.76 2.44 7.14
C LEU A 51 13.23 2.31 7.27
N VAL A 52 12.76 2.20 8.51
CA VAL A 52 11.35 2.03 8.84
C VAL A 52 10.50 3.21 8.42
N LEU A 53 10.97 4.45 8.60
CA LEU A 53 10.22 5.63 8.17
C LEU A 53 10.02 5.65 6.65
N ALA A 54 11.06 5.36 5.88
CA ALA A 54 10.95 5.27 4.42
C ALA A 54 10.01 4.13 4.00
N THR A 55 10.13 2.95 4.63
CA THR A 55 9.23 1.81 4.33
C THR A 55 7.78 2.09 4.74
N ILE A 56 7.53 2.86 5.80
CA ILE A 56 6.17 3.29 6.17
C ILE A 56 5.57 4.18 5.08
N ASP A 57 6.34 5.15 4.59
CA ASP A 57 5.88 6.07 3.55
C ASP A 57 5.56 5.30 2.24
N ASP A 58 6.40 4.33 1.87
CA ASP A 58 6.16 3.43 0.72
C ASP A 58 4.91 2.56 0.90
N VAL A 59 4.75 1.92 2.07
CA VAL A 59 3.58 1.07 2.37
C VAL A 59 2.30 1.90 2.36
N ALA A 60 2.33 3.13 2.90
CA ALA A 60 1.17 4.02 2.88
C ALA A 60 0.79 4.41 1.46
N PHE A 61 1.77 4.81 0.64
CA PHE A 61 1.55 5.16 -0.76
C PHE A 61 0.98 3.99 -1.56
N LEU A 62 1.58 2.79 -1.44
CA LEU A 62 1.12 1.59 -2.12
C LEU A 62 -0.29 1.20 -1.66
N THR A 63 -0.59 1.30 -0.38
CA THR A 63 -1.92 0.96 0.16
C THR A 63 -3.01 1.84 -0.42
N VAL A 64 -2.81 3.17 -0.46
CA VAL A 64 -3.79 4.09 -1.05
C VAL A 64 -3.91 3.89 -2.55
N THR A 65 -2.79 3.71 -3.26
CA THR A 65 -2.81 3.49 -4.71
C THR A 65 -3.51 2.19 -5.08
N MET A 66 -3.32 1.11 -4.32
CA MET A 66 -4.03 -0.14 -4.54
C MET A 66 -5.53 -0.03 -4.24
N GLN A 67 -5.96 0.84 -3.32
CA GLN A 67 -7.40 1.11 -3.11
C GLN A 67 -8.01 1.74 -4.36
N ASP A 68 -7.36 2.75 -4.93
CA ASP A 68 -7.82 3.40 -6.16
C ASP A 68 -7.87 2.40 -7.34
N LEU A 69 -6.82 1.61 -7.51
CA LEU A 69 -6.78 0.57 -8.55
C LEU A 69 -7.88 -0.48 -8.34
N ARG A 70 -8.19 -0.84 -7.10
CA ARG A 70 -9.27 -1.78 -6.80
C ARG A 70 -10.63 -1.20 -7.19
N GLU A 71 -10.87 0.09 -6.92
CA GLU A 71 -12.09 0.78 -7.33
C GLU A 71 -12.25 0.78 -8.86
N ASN A 72 -11.17 1.07 -9.59
CA ASN A 72 -11.17 0.99 -11.05
C ASN A 72 -11.44 -0.44 -11.55
N ILE A 73 -10.76 -1.45 -10.99
CA ILE A 73 -10.97 -2.85 -11.37
C ILE A 73 -12.40 -3.32 -11.08
N VAL A 74 -13.01 -2.87 -9.97
CA VAL A 74 -14.42 -3.18 -9.65
C VAL A 74 -15.37 -2.56 -10.66
N ARG A 75 -15.05 -1.36 -11.16
CA ARG A 75 -15.89 -0.64 -12.13
C ARG A 75 -15.73 -1.17 -13.56
N ASP A 76 -14.49 -1.32 -14.00
CA ASP A 76 -14.14 -1.54 -15.41
C ASP A 76 -13.80 -3.01 -15.72
N GLY A 77 -13.66 -3.83 -14.67
CA GLY A 77 -13.31 -5.23 -14.78
C GLY A 77 -11.80 -5.51 -14.83
N THR A 78 -11.47 -6.80 -14.85
CA THR A 78 -10.07 -7.28 -14.83
C THR A 78 -9.50 -7.53 -16.23
N THR A 79 -10.31 -7.35 -17.28
CA THR A 79 -9.96 -7.66 -18.67
C THR A 79 -10.34 -6.52 -19.60
N VAL A 80 -9.52 -6.29 -20.62
CA VAL A 80 -9.80 -5.35 -21.71
C VAL A 80 -9.72 -6.08 -23.04
N GLU A 81 -10.58 -5.70 -23.97
CA GLU A 81 -10.50 -6.18 -25.35
C GLU A 81 -9.30 -5.58 -26.06
N TYR A 82 -8.70 -6.36 -26.96
CA TYR A 82 -7.69 -5.87 -27.88
C TYR A 82 -8.01 -6.34 -29.29
N LYS A 83 -7.63 -5.51 -30.28
CA LYS A 83 -7.73 -5.83 -31.70
C LYS A 83 -6.35 -5.66 -32.34
N ASN A 84 -5.75 -6.77 -32.77
CA ASN A 84 -4.50 -6.79 -33.52
C ASN A 84 -4.82 -7.08 -34.99
N GLY A 85 -4.81 -6.05 -35.84
CA GLY A 85 -5.19 -6.20 -37.24
C GLY A 85 -6.67 -6.54 -37.44
N GLU A 86 -7.05 -6.85 -38.68
CA GLU A 86 -8.45 -6.90 -39.07
C GLU A 86 -9.22 -8.08 -38.45
N ASN A 87 -8.55 -9.22 -38.23
CA ASN A 87 -9.17 -10.49 -37.81
C ASN A 87 -8.60 -11.10 -36.51
N GLN A 88 -7.81 -10.37 -35.71
CA GLN A 88 -7.37 -10.88 -34.41
C GLN A 88 -7.95 -10.03 -33.29
N TYR A 89 -8.90 -10.58 -32.57
CA TYR A 89 -9.50 -10.00 -31.38
C TYR A 89 -9.35 -10.96 -30.21
N GLY A 90 -9.30 -10.43 -29.00
CA GLY A 90 -9.23 -11.23 -27.79
C GLY A 90 -9.32 -10.38 -26.54
N THR A 91 -9.28 -11.03 -25.39
CA THR A 91 -9.26 -10.38 -24.08
C THR A 91 -7.89 -10.52 -23.45
N LYS A 92 -7.34 -9.43 -22.94
CA LYS A 92 -6.12 -9.43 -22.12
C LYS A 92 -6.43 -8.86 -20.75
N GLN A 93 -5.57 -9.12 -19.77
CA GLN A 93 -5.71 -8.52 -18.45
C GLN A 93 -5.63 -6.99 -18.55
N SER A 94 -6.49 -6.28 -17.81
CA SER A 94 -6.50 -4.82 -17.78
C SER A 94 -5.19 -4.27 -17.21
N PRO A 95 -4.70 -3.12 -17.69
CA PRO A 95 -3.50 -2.48 -17.14
C PRO A 95 -3.59 -2.27 -15.63
N ASP A 96 -4.77 -1.88 -15.14
CA ASP A 96 -5.02 -1.66 -13.71
C ASP A 96 -4.91 -2.96 -12.90
N ALA A 97 -5.44 -4.08 -13.41
CA ALA A 97 -5.30 -5.37 -12.77
C ALA A 97 -3.85 -5.88 -12.76
N GLN A 98 -3.09 -5.63 -13.84
CA GLN A 98 -1.66 -5.96 -13.88
C GLN A 98 -0.87 -5.13 -12.87
N LEU A 99 -1.12 -3.81 -12.82
CA LEU A 99 -0.45 -2.90 -11.90
C LEU A 99 -0.78 -3.23 -10.45
N TYR A 100 -2.05 -3.53 -10.14
CA TYR A 100 -2.49 -3.94 -8.82
C TYR A 100 -1.74 -5.18 -8.34
N LEU A 101 -1.59 -6.20 -9.19
CA LEU A 101 -0.86 -7.43 -8.84
C LEU A 101 0.62 -7.12 -8.52
N ALA A 102 1.28 -6.32 -9.35
CA ALA A 102 2.67 -5.93 -9.16
C ALA A 102 2.86 -5.11 -7.87
N MET A 103 1.95 -4.18 -7.58
CA MET A 103 1.99 -3.37 -6.35
C MET A 103 1.70 -4.20 -5.10
N SER A 104 0.76 -5.16 -5.18
CA SER A 104 0.42 -6.06 -4.07
C SER A 104 1.63 -6.86 -3.59
N GLN A 105 2.42 -7.42 -4.52
CA GLN A 105 3.65 -8.14 -4.19
C GLN A 105 4.68 -7.23 -3.50
N LYS A 106 4.88 -6.01 -4.02
CA LYS A 106 5.81 -5.03 -3.43
C LYS A 106 5.36 -4.57 -2.05
N GLN A 107 4.05 -4.32 -1.87
CA GLN A 107 3.49 -3.90 -0.60
C GLN A 107 3.63 -5.00 0.46
N ALA A 108 3.42 -6.27 0.09
CA ALA A 108 3.63 -7.40 0.99
C ALA A 108 5.10 -7.53 1.42
N GLN A 109 6.05 -7.31 0.51
CA GLN A 109 7.48 -7.30 0.83
C GLN A 109 7.85 -6.16 1.78
N ALA A 110 7.37 -4.94 1.51
CA ALA A 110 7.60 -3.78 2.37
C ALA A 110 6.97 -3.96 3.76
N MET A 111 5.77 -4.52 3.84
CA MET A 111 5.12 -4.86 5.11
C MET A 111 5.93 -5.89 5.90
N LYS A 112 6.48 -6.91 5.23
CA LYS A 112 7.35 -7.89 5.88
C LYS A 112 8.59 -7.23 6.49
N ILE A 113 9.23 -6.29 5.77
CA ILE A 113 10.38 -5.53 6.29
C ILE A 113 9.98 -4.76 7.57
N LEU A 114 8.81 -4.12 7.59
CA LEU A 114 8.32 -3.43 8.79
C LEU A 114 8.11 -4.39 9.97
N LEU A 115 7.53 -5.57 9.72
CA LEU A 115 7.34 -6.60 10.74
C LEU A 115 8.68 -7.15 11.26
N ASP A 116 9.67 -7.35 10.39
CA ASP A 116 11.01 -7.81 10.76
C ASP A 116 11.81 -6.75 11.56
N CYS A 117 11.39 -5.49 11.48
CA CYS A 117 11.94 -4.39 12.29
C CYS A 117 11.32 -4.29 13.69
N MET A 118 10.20 -4.97 13.95
CA MET A 118 9.59 -5.01 15.27
C MET A 118 10.48 -5.78 16.26
N PRO A 119 10.47 -5.41 17.56
CA PRO A 119 11.17 -6.18 18.57
C PRO A 119 10.63 -7.61 18.58
N LYS A 120 11.52 -8.59 18.42
CA LYS A 120 11.15 -10.00 18.61
C LYS A 120 10.76 -10.14 20.07
N SER A 121 9.55 -10.65 20.34
CA SER A 121 9.14 -10.95 21.72
C SER A 121 10.23 -11.78 22.36
N GLN A 122 10.78 -11.34 23.50
CA GLN A 122 11.74 -12.17 24.20
C GLN A 122 11.07 -13.51 24.51
N PRO A 123 11.76 -14.64 24.27
CA PRO A 123 11.23 -15.92 24.69
C PRO A 123 10.98 -15.81 26.19
N ILE A 124 9.72 -15.97 26.60
CA ILE A 124 9.39 -16.12 28.01
C ILE A 124 10.28 -17.28 28.48
N PRO A 125 11.17 -17.09 29.48
CA PRO A 125 11.95 -18.19 30.00
C PRO A 125 10.95 -19.24 30.45
N LYS A 126 10.89 -20.38 29.74
CA LYS A 126 10.16 -21.54 30.23
C LYS A 126 10.89 -21.93 31.50
N ASN A 127 10.27 -21.67 32.66
CA ASN A 127 10.67 -22.32 33.89
C ASN A 127 10.27 -23.79 33.70
N ASP A 128 11.21 -24.60 33.23
CA ASP A 128 11.02 -26.02 32.89
C ASP A 128 10.98 -26.92 34.13
N GLY A 129 10.83 -26.32 35.31
CA GLY A 129 10.77 -27.03 36.59
C GLY A 129 12.08 -27.71 36.96
N PHE A 130 13.17 -27.48 36.22
CA PHE A 130 14.46 -28.11 36.50
C PHE A 130 15.00 -27.72 37.89
N ASN A 131 14.81 -26.47 38.29
CA ASN A 131 15.20 -26.00 39.63
C ASN A 131 14.32 -26.58 40.75
N ASP A 132 13.03 -26.78 40.49
CA ASP A 132 12.11 -27.38 41.47
C ASP A 132 12.44 -28.87 41.67
N PHE A 133 12.80 -29.58 40.59
CA PHE A 133 13.24 -30.98 40.63
C PHE A 133 14.53 -31.19 41.45
N LEU A 134 15.45 -30.23 41.45
CA LEU A 134 16.66 -30.28 42.26
C LEU A 134 16.40 -29.93 43.74
N GLY A 135 15.38 -29.12 44.03
CA GLY A 135 15.01 -28.71 45.39
C GLY A 135 14.35 -29.83 46.21
N GLU A 136 13.58 -30.71 45.57
CA GLU A 136 12.86 -31.80 46.26
C GLU A 136 13.77 -32.95 46.72
N ARG A 137 15.00 -33.05 46.20
CA ARG A 137 15.89 -34.20 46.46
C ARG A 137 16.83 -34.02 47.65
N HIS A 138 16.81 -32.86 48.30
CA HIS A 138 17.67 -32.50 49.43
C HIS A 138 16.89 -32.09 50.71
N GLY A 139 15.59 -32.43 50.79
CA GLY A 139 14.75 -32.26 51.98
C GLY A 139 14.49 -33.57 52.71
#